data_AF-A0AAU0UQB7-F1
#
_entry.id   AF-A0AAU0UQB7-F1
#
_cell.length_a   1.000
_cell.length_b   1.000
_cell.length_c   1.000
_cell.angle_alpha   90.00
_cell.angle_beta   90.00
_cell.angle_gamma   90.00
#
_symmetry.space_group_name_H-M   'P 1'
#
loop_
_entity.id
_entity.type
_entity.pdbx_description
1 polymer ?
#
loop_
_entity_poly.entity_id
_entity_poly.type
_entity_poly.pdbx_seq_one_letter_code
_entity_poly.pdbx_strand_id
1 'polypeptide(L)'
;MSKEDVLAILESDIFNPGSYKSGEYLEEHALSHAVDVLQNDRQGLIEALMDWIETQSEPRTMLAVRIAKNLGLVELKPQILELGHKIDSGKVFPRFYLRYIDETLNELEAKNCENNARS
;
A
#
# COMPACT_ATOMS: atom_id res chain seq x y z
N MET A 1 -1.06 18.39 2.37
CA MET A 1 -2.28 18.00 3.12
C MET A 1 -1.80 17.54 4.49
N SER A 2 -2.64 17.26 5.49
CA SER A 2 -2.12 16.54 6.66
C SER A 2 -2.23 15.03 6.42
N LYS A 3 -1.42 14.21 7.11
CA LYS A 3 -1.54 12.74 7.03
C LYS A 3 -2.93 12.27 7.47
N GLU A 4 -3.54 12.98 8.43
CA GLU A 4 -4.86 12.65 8.95
C GLU A 4 -5.95 12.85 7.89
N ASP A 5 -5.80 13.85 7.01
CA ASP A 5 -6.71 14.06 5.89
C ASP A 5 -6.63 12.92 4.87
N VAL A 6 -5.41 12.46 4.56
CA VAL A 6 -5.17 11.35 3.63
C VAL A 6 -5.73 10.05 4.20
N LEU A 7 -5.50 9.79 5.48
CA LEU A 7 -6.07 8.64 6.18
C LEU A 7 -7.61 8.70 6.19
N ALA A 8 -8.21 9.86 6.44
CA ALA A 8 -9.67 10.00 6.45
C ALA A 8 -10.31 9.73 5.08
N ILE A 9 -9.67 10.17 3.98
CA ILE A 9 -10.12 9.87 2.61
C ILE A 9 -10.09 8.36 2.37
N LEU A 10 -8.94 7.73 2.66
CA LEU A 10 -8.75 6.31 2.41
C LEU A 10 -9.59 5.42 3.34
N GLU A 11 -9.85 5.84 4.58
CA GLU A 11 -10.72 5.12 5.51
C GLU A 11 -12.21 5.26 5.15
N SER A 12 -12.62 6.42 4.62
CA SER A 12 -13.98 6.60 4.09
C SER A 12 -14.29 5.60 2.98
N ASP A 13 -13.31 5.29 2.13
CA ASP A 13 -13.45 4.30 1.06
C ASP A 13 -13.69 2.88 1.62
N ILE A 14 -13.09 2.55 2.77
CA ILE A 14 -13.29 1.26 3.46
C ILE A 14 -14.65 1.20 4.18
N PHE A 15 -15.08 2.31 4.80
CA PHE A 15 -16.24 2.32 5.71
C PHE A 15 -17.60 2.52 5.03
N ASN A 16 -17.62 2.85 3.73
CA ASN A 16 -18.86 3.10 2.99
C ASN A 16 -19.17 1.99 1.94
N PRO A 17 -19.48 0.74 2.36
CA PRO A 17 -19.79 -0.37 1.45
C PRO A 17 -21.17 -0.24 0.78
N GLY A 18 -21.91 0.85 1.04
CA GLY A 18 -23.31 1.05 0.65
C GLY A 18 -23.59 1.16 -0.86
N SER A 19 -22.61 0.96 -1.74
CA SER A 19 -22.83 1.07 -3.19
C SER A 19 -21.99 0.16 -4.09
N TYR A 20 -21.01 -0.61 -3.58
CA TYR A 20 -19.95 -1.12 -4.44
C TYR A 20 -19.80 -2.64 -4.44
N LYS A 21 -20.10 -3.22 -5.60
CA LYS A 21 -20.02 -4.65 -5.92
C LYS A 21 -18.55 -5.01 -6.17
N SER A 22 -17.95 -5.83 -5.31
CA SER A 22 -16.60 -6.46 -5.41
C SER A 22 -15.41 -5.65 -4.84
N GLY A 23 -14.43 -6.38 -4.26
CA GLY A 23 -13.20 -5.83 -3.69
C GLY A 23 -12.27 -5.16 -4.70
N GLU A 24 -12.41 -5.45 -5.99
CA GLU A 24 -11.68 -4.77 -7.07
C GLU A 24 -12.04 -3.28 -7.15
N TYR A 25 -13.31 -2.93 -6.89
CA TYR A 25 -13.76 -1.54 -6.94
C TYR A 25 -13.17 -0.69 -5.79
N LEU A 26 -13.03 -1.29 -4.60
CA LEU A 26 -12.39 -0.64 -3.45
C LEU A 26 -10.93 -0.28 -3.76
N GLU A 27 -10.23 -1.19 -4.43
CA GLU A 27 -8.82 -1.01 -4.79
C GLU A 27 -8.64 0.07 -5.87
N GLU A 28 -9.47 0.07 -6.92
CA GLU A 28 -9.42 1.08 -7.98
C GLU A 28 -9.67 2.49 -7.42
N HIS A 29 -10.64 2.62 -6.51
CA HIS A 29 -10.99 3.92 -5.96
C HIS A 29 -9.89 4.46 -5.02
N ALA A 30 -9.41 3.63 -4.11
CA ALA A 30 -8.32 3.99 -3.22
C ALA A 30 -7.02 4.31 -3.99
N LEU A 31 -6.77 3.59 -5.09
CA LEU A 31 -5.63 3.89 -5.97
C LEU A 31 -5.80 5.23 -6.67
N SER A 32 -7.00 5.56 -7.18
CA SER A 32 -7.27 6.85 -7.81
C SER A 32 -6.99 8.01 -6.83
N HIS A 33 -7.48 7.93 -5.60
CA HIS A 33 -7.20 8.93 -4.58
C HIS A 33 -5.71 8.99 -4.23
N ALA A 34 -5.04 7.83 -4.13
CA ALA A 34 -3.60 7.79 -3.86
C ALA A 34 -2.77 8.44 -4.99
N VAL A 35 -3.19 8.33 -6.25
CA VAL A 35 -2.56 9.05 -7.38
C VAL A 35 -2.67 10.56 -7.18
N ASP A 36 -3.86 11.05 -6.86
CA ASP A 36 -4.10 12.48 -6.66
C ASP A 36 -3.31 13.02 -5.47
N VAL A 37 -3.27 12.28 -4.36
CA VAL A 37 -2.48 12.64 -3.18
C VAL A 37 -0.98 12.61 -3.51
N LEU A 38 -0.48 11.62 -4.25
CA LEU A 38 0.94 11.51 -4.60
C LEU A 38 1.46 12.76 -5.32
N GLN A 39 0.64 13.39 -6.17
CA GLN A 39 1.01 14.62 -6.89
C GLN A 39 1.14 15.85 -5.97
N ASN A 40 0.42 15.85 -4.85
CA ASN A 40 0.33 17.00 -3.95
C ASN A 40 1.16 16.82 -2.67
N ASP A 41 1.27 15.58 -2.17
CA ASP A 41 1.82 15.24 -0.87
C ASP A 41 2.30 13.80 -0.79
N ARG A 42 3.43 13.55 -1.45
CA ARG A 42 4.08 12.23 -1.47
C ARG A 42 4.44 11.73 -0.07
N GLN A 43 4.96 12.61 0.78
CA GLN A 43 5.41 12.23 2.12
C GLN A 43 4.22 11.84 3.00
N GLY A 44 3.13 12.62 2.97
CA GLY A 44 1.91 12.29 3.70
C GLY A 44 1.29 10.96 3.26
N LEU A 45 1.33 10.65 1.96
CA LEU A 45 0.88 9.35 1.45
C LEU A 45 1.76 8.19 1.97
N ILE A 46 3.08 8.34 1.93
CA ILE A 46 4.01 7.32 2.44
C ILE A 46 3.75 7.04 3.92
N GLU A 47 3.60 8.10 4.74
CA GLU A 47 3.32 7.95 6.17
C GLU A 47 1.98 7.26 6.43
N ALA A 48 0.92 7.64 5.71
CA ALA A 48 -0.39 6.99 5.83
C ALA A 48 -0.36 5.50 5.47
N LEU A 49 0.33 5.14 4.38
CA LEU A 49 0.46 3.76 3.94
C LEU A 49 1.35 2.94 4.88
N MET A 50 2.38 3.56 5.45
CA MET A 50 3.21 2.95 6.49
C MET A 50 2.37 2.59 7.71
N ASP A 51 1.56 3.52 8.23
CA ASP A 51 0.66 3.27 9.36
C ASP A 51 -0.30 2.10 9.05
N TRP A 52 -0.84 2.04 7.83
CA TRP A 52 -1.71 0.94 7.39
C TRP A 52 -1.01 -0.42 7.34
N ILE A 53 0.27 -0.46 6.94
CA ILE A 53 1.07 -1.70 6.97
C ILE A 53 1.31 -2.13 8.42
N GLU A 54 1.62 -1.19 9.30
CA GLU A 54 1.93 -1.45 10.70
C GLU A 54 0.72 -1.92 11.50
N THR A 55 -0.50 -1.46 11.16
CA THR A 55 -1.74 -1.90 11.82
C THR A 55 -1.99 -3.40 11.71
N GLN A 56 -1.41 -4.08 10.71
CA GLN A 56 -1.60 -5.53 10.46
C GLN A 56 -3.08 -5.95 10.39
N SER A 57 -3.94 -5.03 9.97
CA SER A 57 -5.37 -5.29 9.76
C SER A 57 -5.60 -5.56 8.28
N GLU A 58 -6.11 -6.74 7.96
CA GLU A 58 -6.79 -6.93 6.67
C GLU A 58 -8.14 -6.18 6.72
N PRO A 59 -8.52 -5.34 5.72
CA PRO A 59 -7.93 -5.18 4.38
C PRO A 59 -6.85 -4.08 4.23
N ARG A 60 -6.69 -3.19 5.22
CA ARG A 60 -5.81 -1.99 5.14
C ARG A 60 -4.39 -2.33 4.70
N THR A 61 -3.77 -3.32 5.34
CA THR A 61 -2.38 -3.69 5.05
C THR A 61 -2.20 -4.19 3.61
N MET A 62 -3.12 -5.00 3.09
CA MET A 62 -3.02 -5.50 1.71
C MET A 62 -3.27 -4.40 0.69
N LEU A 63 -4.22 -3.51 0.97
CA LEU A 63 -4.48 -2.34 0.14
C LEU A 63 -3.27 -1.41 0.09
N ALA A 64 -2.61 -1.17 1.22
CA ALA A 64 -1.40 -0.35 1.29
C ALA A 64 -0.25 -0.94 0.46
N VAL A 65 0.00 -2.25 0.56
CA VAL A 65 0.99 -2.96 -0.25
C VAL A 65 0.66 -2.83 -1.75
N ARG A 66 -0.62 -2.94 -2.11
CA ARG A 66 -1.08 -2.79 -3.51
C ARG A 66 -0.87 -1.39 -4.06
N ILE A 67 -1.22 -0.38 -3.28
CA ILE A 67 -1.02 1.02 -3.67
C ILE A 67 0.48 1.30 -3.83
N ALA A 68 1.32 0.84 -2.88
CA ALA A 68 2.76 0.96 -2.97
C ALA A 68 3.33 0.34 -4.26
N LYS A 69 2.91 -0.89 -4.57
CA LYS A 69 3.26 -1.59 -5.82
C LYS A 69 2.90 -0.77 -7.05
N ASN A 70 1.63 -0.37 -7.19
CA ASN A 70 1.12 0.33 -8.36
C ASN A 70 1.83 1.67 -8.57
N LEU A 71 1.97 2.46 -7.50
CA LEU A 71 2.57 3.78 -7.55
C LEU A 71 4.11 3.76 -7.53
N GLY A 72 4.73 2.60 -7.33
CA GLY A 72 6.20 2.49 -7.30
C GLY A 72 6.83 3.18 -6.10
N LEU A 73 6.18 3.14 -4.93
CA LEU A 73 6.65 3.78 -3.70
C LEU A 73 7.75 2.94 -3.05
N VAL A 74 8.98 3.09 -3.56
CA VAL A 74 10.16 2.35 -3.12
C VAL A 74 10.52 2.59 -1.64
N GLU A 75 10.05 3.70 -1.08
CA GLU A 75 10.25 4.07 0.33
C GLU A 75 9.57 3.12 1.30
N LEU A 76 8.50 2.43 0.86
CA LEU A 76 7.76 1.49 1.70
C LEU A 76 8.38 0.09 1.69
N LYS A 77 9.43 -0.16 0.89
CA LYS A 77 10.08 -1.48 0.80
C LYS A 77 10.54 -2.03 2.16
N PRO A 78 11.16 -1.26 3.06
CA PRO A 78 11.59 -1.79 4.36
C PRO A 78 10.41 -2.36 5.17
N GLN A 79 9.28 -1.65 5.19
CA GLN A 79 8.08 -2.05 5.93
C GLN A 79 7.38 -3.25 5.28
N ILE A 80 7.33 -3.29 3.95
CA ILE A 80 6.79 -4.44 3.20
C ILE A 80 7.66 -5.69 3.40
N LEU A 81 8.99 -5.53 3.46
CA LEU A 81 9.92 -6.62 3.76
C LEU A 81 9.74 -7.15 5.19
N GLU A 82 9.63 -6.25 6.17
CA GLU A 82 9.37 -6.63 7.56
C GLU A 82 8.03 -7.35 7.69
N LEU A 83 6.99 -6.87 6.99
CA LEU A 83 5.71 -7.56 6.89
C LEU A 83 5.88 -8.98 6.34
N GLY A 84 6.67 -9.16 5.28
CA GLY A 84 7.01 -10.49 4.73
C GLY A 84 7.60 -11.42 5.78
N HIS A 85 8.59 -10.97 6.55
CA HIS A 85 9.17 -11.76 7.65
C HIS A 85 8.14 -12.11 8.74
N LYS A 86 7.25 -11.17 9.08
CA LYS A 86 6.16 -11.41 10.04
C LYS A 86 5.17 -12.45 9.52
N ILE A 87 4.86 -12.45 8.22
CA ILE A 87 3.98 -13.45 7.58
C ILE A 87 4.67 -14.83 7.54
N ASP A 88 5.95 -14.89 7.18
CA ASP A 88 6.69 -16.16 7.09
C ASP A 88 6.79 -16.87 8.45
N SER A 89 7.04 -16.08 9.50
CA SER A 89 7.01 -16.54 10.89
C SER A 89 5.60 -16.87 11.42
N GLY A 90 4.55 -16.63 10.64
CA GLY A 90 3.16 -16.95 10.99
C GLY A 90 2.53 -16.02 12.03
N LYS A 91 3.05 -14.80 12.20
CA LYS A 91 2.64 -13.88 13.27
C LYS A 91 1.44 -13.00 12.94
N VAL A 92 1.22 -12.68 11.65
CA VAL A 92 0.27 -11.62 11.25
C VAL A 92 -0.78 -12.09 10.25
N PHE A 93 -0.35 -12.66 9.12
CA PHE A 93 -1.24 -13.18 8.08
C PHE A 93 -0.84 -14.59 7.65
N PRO A 94 -1.75 -15.35 7.01
CA PRO A 94 -1.42 -16.63 6.41
C PRO A 94 -0.28 -16.56 5.39
N ARG A 95 0.53 -17.61 5.32
CA ARG A 95 1.70 -17.71 4.43
C ARG A 95 1.41 -17.54 2.94
N PHE A 96 0.17 -17.76 2.49
CA PHE A 96 -0.16 -17.57 1.07
C PHE A 96 0.01 -16.12 0.61
N TYR A 97 -0.05 -15.14 1.53
CA TYR A 97 0.23 -13.73 1.22
C TYR A 97 1.70 -13.47 0.90
N LEU A 98 2.64 -14.34 1.28
CA LEU A 98 4.07 -14.17 0.95
C LEU A 98 4.30 -14.01 -0.54
N ARG A 99 3.60 -14.81 -1.36
CA ARG A 99 3.71 -14.70 -2.82
C ARG A 99 3.43 -13.28 -3.30
N TYR A 100 2.43 -12.62 -2.71
CA TYR A 100 2.03 -11.27 -3.07
C TYR A 100 3.04 -10.22 -2.56
N ILE A 101 3.58 -10.42 -1.37
CA ILE A 101 4.65 -9.58 -0.82
C ILE A 101 5.92 -9.66 -1.67
N ASP A 102 6.37 -10.87 -2.01
CA ASP A 102 7.57 -11.11 -2.81
C ASP A 102 7.43 -10.49 -4.22
N GLU A 103 6.27 -10.67 -4.86
CA GLU A 103 5.96 -10.04 -6.15
C GLU A 103 6.05 -8.50 -6.06
N THR A 104 5.49 -7.92 -5.00
CA THR A 104 5.54 -6.47 -4.78
C THR A 104 6.97 -5.96 -4.58
N LEU A 105 7.76 -6.65 -3.75
CA LEU A 105 9.15 -6.27 -3.50
C LEU A 105 10.01 -6.32 -4.77
N ASN A 106 9.82 -7.35 -5.60
CA ASN A 106 10.52 -7.49 -6.88
C ASN A 106 10.17 -6.35 -7.85
N GLU A 107 8.91 -5.98 -7.96
CA GLU A 107 8.49 -4.86 -8.81
C GLU A 107 9.02 -3.51 -8.32
N LEU A 108 9.02 -3.29 -7.00
CA LEU A 108 9.61 -2.07 -6.42
C LEU A 108 11.12 -2.01 -6.62
N GLU A 109 11.83 -3.14 -6.60
CA GLU A 109 13.24 -3.20 -7.00
C GLU A 109 13.45 -2.85 -8.48
N ALA A 110 12.64 -3.42 -9.38
CA ALA A 110 12.72 -3.12 -10.81
C ALA A 110 12.52 -1.61 -11.09
N LYS A 111 11.51 -1.00 -10.47
CA LYS A 111 11.24 0.45 -10.59
C LYS A 111 12.36 1.32 -10.04
N ASN A 112 13.00 0.90 -8.94
CA ASN A 112 14.16 1.60 -8.38
C ASN A 112 15.35 1.62 -9.36
N CYS A 113 15.63 0.47 -10.01
CA CYS A 113 16.68 0.38 -11.02
C CYS A 113 16.38 1.25 -12.25
N GLU A 114 15.14 1.30 -12.72
CA GLU A 114 14.73 2.16 -13.86
C GLU A 114 14.92 3.65 -13.56
N ASN A 115 14.57 4.11 -12.35
CA ASN A 115 14.72 5.51 -11.95
C ASN A 115 16.19 5.94 -11.84
N ASN A 116 17.05 5.05 -11.34
CA ASN A 116 18.49 5.30 -11.24
C ASN A 116 19.19 5.29 -12.61
N ALA A 117 18.65 4.58 -13.61
CA ALA A 117 19.22 4.56 -14.96
C ALA A 117 18.86 5.80 -15.80
N ARG A 118 17.88 6.62 -15.36
CA ARG A 118 17.40 7.82 -16.06
C ARG A 118 17.87 9.14 -15.43
N SER A 119 18.56 9.09 -14.29
CA SER A 119 19.11 10.24 -13.57
C SER A 119 20.59 10.41 -13.88
#